data_AF-A0A558R5D5-F1
#
_entry.id   AF-A0A558R5D5-F1
#
_cell.length_a   1.000
_cell.length_b   1.000
_cell.length_c   1.000
_cell.angle_alpha   90.00
_cell.angle_beta   90.00
_cell.angle_gamma   90.00
#
_symmetry.space_group_name_H-M   'P 1'
#
loop_
_entity.id
_entity.type
_entity.pdbx_description
1 polymer ?
#
loop_
_entity_poly.entity_id
_entity_poly.type
_entity_poly.pdbx_seq_one_letter_code
_entity_poly.pdbx_strand_id
1 'polypeptide(L)'
;MTFKFLPLAFLAAATLVQAPALAHGNMKPQHGGMVQMSGETLFELVVKPAGVQLFVSDDDEPVNAAGMTAKLGITAAGKTSEVMLKPAAGNQFTGAGVKIPAGAKVAVMVVNTATKARMGTTFTR
;
A
#
# COMPACT_ATOMS: atom_id res chain seq x y z
N MET A 1 11.25 -50.74 -48.21
CA MET A 1 12.04 -49.61 -47.69
C MET A 1 11.73 -48.40 -48.54
N THR A 2 11.65 -47.21 -47.91
CA THR A 2 11.36 -45.88 -48.48
C THR A 2 9.91 -45.41 -48.36
N PHE A 3 9.62 -44.58 -47.35
CA PHE A 3 8.57 -43.56 -47.44
C PHE A 3 9.13 -42.21 -46.98
N LYS A 4 8.78 -41.20 -47.79
CA LYS A 4 9.28 -39.82 -47.85
C LYS A 4 8.92 -39.00 -46.61
N PHE A 5 9.84 -38.11 -46.22
CA PHE A 5 9.61 -36.97 -45.34
C PHE A 5 8.81 -35.87 -46.07
N LEU A 6 7.85 -35.22 -45.39
CA LEU A 6 7.43 -33.83 -45.68
C LEU A 6 6.74 -33.20 -44.44
N PRO A 7 6.88 -31.88 -44.18
CA PRO A 7 6.88 -31.30 -42.84
C PRO A 7 5.70 -30.35 -42.52
N LEU A 8 5.78 -29.76 -41.33
CA LEU A 8 5.26 -28.45 -40.93
C LEU A 8 3.77 -28.36 -40.58
N ALA A 9 3.47 -28.35 -39.27
CA ALA A 9 2.25 -27.77 -38.74
C ALA A 9 2.61 -26.55 -37.88
N PHE A 10 2.05 -25.42 -38.30
CA PHE A 10 2.18 -24.07 -37.75
C PHE A 10 1.90 -24.04 -36.24
N LEU A 11 2.85 -23.49 -35.47
CA LEU A 11 2.66 -23.17 -34.06
C LEU A 11 1.79 -21.90 -33.98
N ALA A 12 0.51 -22.05 -33.64
CA ALA A 12 -0.38 -20.92 -33.41
C ALA A 12 0.06 -20.19 -32.12
N ALA A 13 0.74 -19.06 -32.27
CA ALA A 13 1.05 -18.17 -31.16
C ALA A 13 -0.24 -17.46 -30.71
N ALA A 14 -0.89 -17.98 -29.67
CA ALA A 14 -1.97 -17.28 -28.99
C ALA A 14 -1.37 -16.08 -28.23
N THR A 15 -1.51 -14.88 -28.79
CA THR A 15 -1.20 -13.64 -28.07
C THR A 15 -2.26 -13.43 -26.99
N LEU A 16 -1.93 -13.75 -25.74
CA LEU A 16 -2.73 -13.35 -24.59
C LEU A 16 -2.76 -11.82 -24.52
N VAL A 17 -3.89 -11.24 -24.91
CA VAL A 17 -4.19 -9.84 -24.61
C VAL A 17 -4.42 -9.76 -23.10
N GLN A 18 -3.43 -9.23 -22.38
CA GLN A 18 -3.58 -8.94 -20.95
C GLN A 18 -4.52 -7.74 -20.83
N ALA A 19 -5.79 -8.00 -20.50
CA ALA A 19 -6.71 -6.95 -20.09
C ALA A 19 -6.17 -6.32 -18.79
N PRO A 20 -6.27 -4.99 -18.62
CA PRO A 20 -5.91 -4.36 -17.35
C PRO A 20 -6.81 -4.94 -16.27
N ALA A 21 -6.21 -5.62 -15.29
CA ALA A 21 -6.93 -6.01 -14.08
C ALA A 21 -7.43 -4.71 -13.42
N LEU A 22 -8.75 -4.54 -13.35
CA LEU A 22 -9.34 -3.51 -12.50
C LEU A 22 -8.95 -3.88 -11.07
N ALA A 23 -7.97 -3.18 -10.52
CA ALA A 23 -7.68 -3.27 -9.10
C ALA A 23 -8.97 -2.84 -8.36
N HIS A 24 -9.48 -3.73 -7.51
CA HIS A 24 -10.54 -3.40 -6.57
C HIS A 24 -10.05 -2.26 -5.66
N GLY A 25 -10.92 -1.33 -5.24
CA GLY A 25 -10.57 -0.22 -4.35
C GLY A 25 -10.19 1.11 -5.05
N ASN A 26 -10.61 2.23 -4.45
CA ASN A 26 -10.41 3.57 -5.01
C ASN A 26 -8.99 4.11 -4.77
N MET A 27 -8.07 3.85 -5.72
CA MET A 27 -6.66 4.31 -5.64
C MET A 27 -6.45 5.83 -5.78
N LYS A 28 -7.51 6.63 -5.92
CA LYS A 28 -7.42 8.11 -5.95
C LYS A 28 -7.18 8.65 -4.53
N PRO A 29 -6.13 9.44 -4.29
CA PRO A 29 -5.93 10.12 -3.00
C PRO A 29 -7.12 11.00 -2.63
N GLN A 30 -7.68 10.80 -1.44
CA GLN A 30 -8.83 11.57 -0.93
C GLN A 30 -8.39 12.75 -0.07
N HIS A 31 -7.17 12.72 0.44
CA HIS A 31 -6.60 13.70 1.38
C HIS A 31 -5.33 14.40 0.84
N GLY A 32 -4.97 14.12 -0.42
CA GLY A 32 -3.80 14.70 -1.10
C GLY A 32 -2.49 13.99 -0.77
N GLY A 33 -2.54 12.73 -0.31
CA GLY A 33 -1.39 11.91 0.03
C GLY A 33 -0.96 10.94 -1.07
N MET A 34 -0.02 10.07 -0.71
CA MET A 34 0.32 8.87 -1.48
C MET A 34 -0.61 7.74 -1.07
N VAL A 35 -1.10 6.96 -2.04
CA VAL A 35 -2.00 5.83 -1.79
C VAL A 35 -1.30 4.51 -2.11
N GLN A 36 -1.47 3.53 -1.23
CA GLN A 36 -1.03 2.16 -1.42
C GLN A 36 -2.13 1.20 -0.93
N MET A 37 -2.29 0.08 -1.62
CA MET A 37 -3.25 -0.95 -1.26
C MET A 37 -2.52 -2.25 -0.92
N SER A 38 -3.00 -2.96 0.10
CA SER A 38 -2.54 -4.29 0.47
C SER A 38 -3.75 -5.15 0.78
N GLY A 39 -4.02 -6.16 -0.05
CA GLY A 39 -5.31 -6.84 -0.02
C GLY A 39 -6.44 -5.87 -0.39
N GLU A 40 -7.44 -5.76 0.48
CA GLU A 40 -8.57 -4.83 0.36
C GLU A 40 -8.37 -3.55 1.21
N THR A 41 -7.26 -3.47 1.94
CA THR A 41 -6.95 -2.33 2.79
C THR A 41 -6.19 -1.27 2.01
N LEU A 42 -6.74 -0.06 1.98
CA LEU A 42 -6.14 1.12 1.39
C LEU A 42 -5.53 2.01 2.48
N PHE A 43 -4.30 2.43 2.25
CA PHE A 43 -3.55 3.34 3.10
C PHE A 43 -3.26 4.62 2.32
N GLU A 44 -3.65 5.76 2.86
CA GLU A 44 -3.24 7.08 2.35
C GLU A 44 -2.30 7.76 3.33
N LEU A 45 -1.04 7.97 2.92
CA LEU A 45 -0.03 8.68 3.69
C LEU A 45 0.10 10.11 3.19
N VAL A 46 -0.30 11.07 4.03
CA VAL A 46 -0.18 12.51 3.76
C VAL A 46 0.99 13.08 4.54
N VAL A 47 1.95 13.68 3.83
CA VAL A 47 3.12 14.30 4.45
C VAL A 47 2.99 15.82 4.36
N LYS A 48 2.99 16.50 5.51
CA LYS A 48 2.79 17.94 5.67
C LYS A 48 4.00 18.57 6.39
N PRO A 49 4.19 19.90 6.32
CA PRO A 49 5.25 20.57 7.08
C PRO A 49 5.15 20.33 8.60
N ALA A 50 3.92 20.21 9.13
CA ALA A 50 3.66 19.97 10.55
C ALA A 50 3.82 18.51 11.00
N GLY A 51 4.01 17.56 10.08
CA GLY A 51 4.10 16.14 10.39
C GLY A 51 3.40 15.25 9.36
N VAL A 52 2.93 14.09 9.79
CA VAL A 52 2.28 13.10 8.92
C VAL A 52 0.87 12.78 9.36
N GLN A 53 0.04 12.40 8.40
CA GLN A 53 -1.29 11.84 8.63
C GLN A 53 -1.38 10.54 7.84
N LEU A 54 -1.98 9.53 8.45
CA LEU A 54 -2.28 8.25 7.80
C LEU A 54 -3.79 8.05 7.86
N PHE A 55 -4.41 7.72 6.74
CA PHE A 55 -5.81 7.33 6.64
C PHE A 55 -5.87 5.87 6.19
N VAL A 56 -6.80 5.11 6.76
CA VAL A 56 -6.95 3.68 6.49
C VAL A 56 -8.41 3.36 6.15
N SER A 57 -8.62 2.64 5.07
CA SER A 57 -9.92 2.09 4.70
C SER A 57 -9.77 0.62 4.33
N ASP A 58 -10.82 -0.16 4.47
CA ASP A 58 -10.89 -1.58 4.13
C ASP A 58 -12.17 -1.81 3.34
N ASP A 59 -12.07 -2.38 2.13
CA ASP A 59 -13.19 -2.48 1.17
C ASP A 59 -13.92 -1.13 0.97
N ASP A 60 -13.14 -0.06 0.77
CA ASP A 60 -13.58 1.35 0.67
C ASP A 60 -14.28 1.92 1.92
N GLU A 61 -14.43 1.16 3.01
CA GLU A 61 -14.99 1.63 4.28
C GLU A 61 -13.91 2.19 5.22
N PRO A 62 -14.12 3.37 5.86
CA PRO A 62 -13.17 3.93 6.80
C PRO A 62 -12.93 3.03 8.03
N VAL A 63 -11.67 2.67 8.28
CA VAL A 63 -11.29 1.89 9.48
C VAL A 63 -11.18 2.81 10.69
N ASN A 64 -12.04 2.64 11.70
CA ASN A 64 -12.01 3.47 12.90
C ASN A 64 -10.66 3.37 13.66
N ALA A 65 -9.94 4.50 13.74
CA ALA A 65 -8.61 4.57 14.33
C ALA A 65 -8.61 4.36 15.85
N ALA A 66 -9.71 4.64 16.56
CA ALA A 66 -9.76 4.56 18.02
C ALA A 66 -9.52 3.14 18.56
N GLY A 67 -9.81 2.11 17.77
CA GLY A 67 -9.57 0.69 18.12
C GLY A 67 -8.23 0.14 17.66
N MET A 68 -7.32 1.00 17.16
CA MET A 68 -6.12 0.60 16.42
C MET A 68 -4.86 1.29 16.98
N THR A 69 -3.70 0.69 16.73
CA THR A 69 -2.41 1.39 16.81
C THR A 69 -1.78 1.47 15.43
N ALA A 70 -0.95 2.50 15.18
CA ALA A 70 -0.25 2.65 13.92
C ALA A 70 1.22 3.04 14.15
N LYS A 71 2.13 2.39 13.42
CA LYS A 71 3.58 2.63 13.46
C LYS A 71 4.11 2.87 12.06
N LEU A 72 5.02 3.83 11.92
CA LEU A 72 5.83 4.02 10.72
C LEU A 72 7.26 3.57 10.98
N GLY A 73 7.82 2.78 10.07
CA GLY A 73 9.26 2.55 9.94
C GLY A 73 9.78 3.37 8.75
N ILE A 74 10.59 4.39 9.01
CA ILE A 74 11.11 5.32 8.00
C ILE A 74 12.57 4.98 7.75
N THR A 75 12.87 4.49 6.55
CA THR A 75 14.22 4.14 6.11
C THR A 75 14.74 5.16 5.11
N ALA A 76 15.83 5.86 5.46
CA ALA A 76 16.51 6.82 4.61
C ALA A 76 18.03 6.65 4.73
N ALA A 77 18.76 6.70 3.61
CA ALA A 77 20.22 6.56 3.57
C ALA A 77 20.75 5.35 4.39
N GLY A 78 20.05 4.20 4.30
CA GLY A 78 20.43 2.97 5.00
C GLY A 78 20.11 2.93 6.50
N LYS A 79 19.49 3.97 7.07
CA LYS A 79 19.08 4.02 8.48
C LYS A 79 17.56 3.95 8.61
N THR A 80 17.08 3.15 9.55
CA THR A 80 15.65 3.04 9.87
C THR A 80 15.37 3.68 11.22
N SER A 81 14.30 4.48 11.27
CA SER A 81 13.72 5.03 12.51
C SER A 81 12.27 4.61 12.61
N GLU A 82 11.78 4.42 13.84
CA GLU A 82 10.37 4.08 14.08
C GLU A 82 9.64 5.20 14.80
N VAL A 83 8.38 5.42 14.45
CA VAL A 83 7.51 6.36 15.14
C VAL A 83 6.09 5.82 15.26
N MET A 84 5.52 5.94 16.45
CA MET A 84 4.11 5.65 16.70
C MET A 84 3.26 6.85 16.30
N LEU A 85 2.16 6.58 15.60
CA LEU A 85 1.14 7.57 15.31
C LEU A 85 0.02 7.48 16.36
N LYS A 86 -0.63 8.60 16.64
CA LYS A 86 -1.78 8.68 17.54
C LYS A 86 -3.07 8.58 16.74
N PRO A 87 -4.03 7.73 17.13
CA PRO A 87 -5.39 7.81 16.62
C PRO A 87 -5.96 9.22 16.74
N ALA A 88 -6.68 9.66 15.72
CA ALA A 88 -7.42 10.92 15.68
C ALA A 88 -8.89 10.61 15.32
N ALA A 89 -9.61 11.59 14.77
CA ALA A 89 -11.02 11.41 14.40
C ALA A 89 -11.17 10.44 13.20
N GLY A 90 -12.24 9.64 13.22
CA GLY A 90 -12.57 8.73 12.13
C GLY A 90 -11.48 7.69 11.87
N ASN A 91 -10.98 7.65 10.64
CA ASN A 91 -9.95 6.71 10.20
C ASN A 91 -8.53 7.28 10.16
N GLN A 92 -8.31 8.41 10.83
CA GLN A 92 -7.05 9.13 10.79
C GLN A 92 -6.12 8.75 11.95
N PHE A 93 -4.82 8.64 11.64
CA PHE A 93 -3.72 8.64 12.60
C PHE A 93 -2.79 9.82 12.34
N THR A 94 -2.18 10.38 13.38
CA THR A 94 -1.33 11.58 13.28
C THR A 94 0.04 11.39 13.93
N GLY A 95 1.06 11.93 13.28
CA GLY A 95 2.43 12.01 13.82
C GLY A 95 2.93 13.44 13.73
N ALA A 96 2.72 14.22 14.78
CA ALA A 96 3.19 15.61 14.84
C ALA A 96 4.73 15.67 14.80
N GLY A 97 5.28 16.57 13.98
CA GLY A 97 6.73 16.79 13.84
C GLY A 97 7.49 15.67 13.12
N VAL A 98 6.83 14.59 12.72
CA VAL A 98 7.45 13.48 11.98
C VAL A 98 7.94 13.98 10.62
N LYS A 99 9.23 13.76 10.34
CA LYS A 99 9.85 14.10 9.07
C LYS A 99 10.13 12.82 8.28
N ILE A 100 9.68 12.78 7.03
CA ILE A 100 9.99 11.71 6.09
C ILE A 100 10.87 12.32 4.99
N PRO A 101 12.17 12.05 4.90
CA PRO A 101 12.99 12.59 3.81
C PRO A 101 12.48 12.17 2.42
N ALA A 102 12.75 12.96 1.38
CA ALA A 102 12.54 12.50 0.00
C ALA A 102 13.44 11.28 -0.29
N GLY A 103 12.95 10.33 -1.07
CA GLY A 103 13.59 9.04 -1.34
C GLY A 103 13.46 8.02 -0.20
N ALA A 104 12.81 8.36 0.91
CA ALA A 104 12.67 7.44 2.04
C ALA A 104 11.64 6.35 1.75
N LYS A 105 11.95 5.11 2.17
CA LYS A 105 10.96 4.03 2.25
C LYS A 105 10.22 4.14 3.59
N VAL A 106 8.91 3.97 3.56
CA VAL A 106 8.06 4.11 4.74
C VAL A 106 7.20 2.87 4.89
N ALA A 107 7.60 1.97 5.78
CA ALA A 107 6.78 0.83 6.17
C ALA A 107 5.69 1.29 7.14
N VAL A 108 4.45 0.91 6.88
CA VAL A 108 3.29 1.20 7.72
C VAL A 108 2.79 -0.10 8.32
N MET A 109 2.51 -0.08 9.61
CA MET A 109 1.86 -1.19 10.30
C MET A 109 0.75 -0.65 11.19
N VAL A 110 -0.46 -1.16 10.97
CA VAL A 110 -1.65 -0.87 11.79
C VAL A 110 -2.11 -2.16 12.44
N VAL A 111 -2.43 -2.10 13.73
CA VAL A 111 -2.78 -3.27 14.53
C VAL A 111 -4.09 -3.03 15.25
N ASN A 112 -5.03 -3.97 15.09
CA ASN A 112 -6.26 -3.97 15.87
C ASN A 112 -5.98 -4.32 17.32
N THR A 113 -6.36 -3.44 18.24
CA THR A 113 -6.06 -3.60 19.67
C THR A 113 -6.84 -4.75 20.31
N ALA A 114 -8.02 -5.10 19.81
CA ALA A 114 -8.80 -6.22 20.30
C ALA A 114 -8.28 -7.54 19.72
N THR A 115 -8.32 -7.68 18.39
CA THR A 115 -8.06 -8.96 17.70
C THR A 115 -6.59 -9.25 17.44
N LYS A 116 -5.71 -8.25 17.57
CA LYS A 116 -4.29 -8.30 17.19
C LYS A 116 -4.04 -8.52 15.69
N ALA A 117 -5.07 -8.45 14.86
CA ALA A 117 -4.94 -8.45 13.40
C ALA A 117 -4.01 -7.32 12.97
N ARG A 118 -3.18 -7.59 11.95
CA ARG A 118 -2.18 -6.65 11.44
C ARG A 118 -2.42 -6.41 9.96
N MET A 119 -2.36 -5.14 9.58
CA MET A 119 -2.44 -4.69 8.20
C MET A 119 -1.30 -3.69 7.96
N GLY A 120 -0.79 -3.61 6.74
CA GLY A 120 0.36 -2.76 6.47
C GLY A 120 0.74 -2.70 5.01
N THR A 121 1.57 -1.72 4.68
CA THR A 121 2.09 -1.51 3.33
C THR A 121 3.41 -0.75 3.40
N THR A 122 4.07 -0.53 2.26
CA THR A 122 5.28 0.30 2.18
C THR A 122 5.13 1.36 1.09
N PHE A 123 5.44 2.62 1.44
CA PHE A 123 5.52 3.74 0.50
C PHE A 123 6.98 4.04 0.13
N THR A 124 7.16 4.72 -1.00
CA THR A 124 8.40 5.45 -1.32
C THR A 124 8.04 6.92 -1.49
N ARG A 125 8.65 7.80 -0.68
CA ARG A 125 8.49 9.26 -0.79
C ARG A 125 9.48 9.85 -1.79
#